data_AF-A0AAE9XD78-F1
#
_entry.id   AF-A0AAE9XD78-F1
#
_cell.length_a   1.000
_cell.length_b   1.000
_cell.length_c   1.000
_cell.angle_alpha   90.00
_cell.angle_beta   90.00
_cell.angle_gamma   90.00
#
_symmetry.space_group_name_H-M   'P 1'
#
loop_
_entity.id
_entity.type
_entity.pdbx_description
1 polymer ?
#
loop_
_entity_poly.entity_id
_entity_poly.type
_entity_poly.pdbx_seq_one_letter_code
_entity_poly.pdbx_strand_id
1 'polypeptide(L)'
;MCCAIPLYRTHVIYRLHLPDSVLSHFVRAALDYRERQVPFDFAFDSASDAELYCTELVAAALLRADSLLPIRPSISVAGRRVYSLDDLLLLPGTKCMALAN
;
A
#
# COMPACT_ATOMS: atom_id res chain seq x y z
N MET A 1 -29.38 0.77 19.73
CA MET A 1 -28.18 1.34 20.37
C MET A 1 -27.25 1.77 19.23
N CYS A 2 -27.37 3.01 18.76
CA CYS A 2 -26.53 3.52 17.67
C CYS A 2 -25.19 3.94 18.25
N CYS A 3 -24.13 3.17 17.96
CA CYS A 3 -22.78 3.62 18.23
C CYS A 3 -22.40 4.60 17.11
N ALA A 4 -22.58 5.90 17.37
CA ALA A 4 -22.02 6.95 16.54
C ALA A 4 -20.51 7.00 16.82
N ILE A 5 -19.73 6.25 16.04
CA ILE A 5 -18.28 6.48 15.97
C ILE A 5 -18.09 7.77 15.17
N PRO A 6 -17.46 8.82 15.71
CA PRO A 6 -17.15 10.00 14.92
C PRO A 6 -16.20 9.56 13.79
N LEU A 7 -16.66 9.62 12.55
CA LEU A 7 -15.82 9.44 11.37
C LEU A 7 -14.89 10.66 11.29
N TYR A 8 -13.67 10.52 11.81
CA TYR A 8 -12.60 11.49 11.58
C TYR A 8 -12.28 11.47 10.08
N ARG A 9 -12.72 12.48 9.33
CA ARG A 9 -12.44 12.67 7.89
C ARG A 9 -11.01 13.14 7.64
N THR A 10 -10.06 12.70 8.46
CA THR A 10 -8.69 13.18 8.41
C THR A 10 -7.93 12.37 7.36
N HIS A 11 -7.41 13.06 6.36
CA HIS A 11 -6.56 12.47 5.33
C HIS A 11 -5.13 12.97 5.55
N VAL A 12 -4.15 12.08 5.40
CA VAL A 12 -2.74 12.45 5.49
C VAL A 12 -2.06 12.06 4.19
N ILE A 13 -1.37 13.01 3.58
CA ILE A 13 -0.67 12.80 2.32
C ILE A 13 0.81 12.60 2.64
N TYR A 14 1.37 11.48 2.19
CA TYR A 14 2.80 11.19 2.29
C TYR A 14 3.44 11.22 0.91
N ARG A 15 4.70 11.63 0.85
CA ARG A 15 5.53 11.57 -0.35
C ARG A 15 6.76 10.71 -0.07
N LEU A 16 6.87 9.60 -0.79
CA LEU A 16 8.10 8.83 -0.92
C LEU A 16 8.89 9.40 -2.10
N HIS A 17 10.15 9.79 -1.86
CA HIS A 17 11.02 10.24 -2.93
C HIS A 17 11.65 9.03 -3.63
N LEU A 18 11.29 8.83 -4.91
CA LEU A 18 11.80 7.77 -5.76
C LEU A 18 12.55 8.38 -6.96
N PRO A 19 13.57 7.70 -7.51
CA PRO A 19 14.11 8.06 -8.81
C PRO A 19 13.02 8.04 -9.89
N ASP A 20 13.09 8.95 -10.87
CA ASP A 20 12.07 9.08 -11.93
C ASP A 20 11.82 7.78 -12.71
N SER A 21 12.86 6.96 -12.90
CA SER A 21 12.76 5.63 -13.52
C SER A 21 11.91 4.67 -12.68
N VAL A 22 12.14 4.62 -11.37
CA VAL A 22 11.38 3.80 -10.43
C VAL A 22 9.94 4.28 -10.33
N LEU A 23 9.72 5.60 -10.28
CA LEU A 23 8.38 6.17 -10.26
C LEU A 23 7.57 5.80 -11.52
N SER A 24 8.21 5.87 -12.69
CA SER A 24 7.56 5.49 -13.96
C SER A 24 7.17 4.01 -13.98
N HIS A 25 8.05 3.13 -13.47
CA HIS A 25 7.74 1.70 -13.34
C HIS A 25 6.63 1.42 -12.33
N PHE A 26 6.61 2.15 -11.20
CA PHE A 26 5.55 2.05 -10.19
C PHE A 26 4.19 2.41 -10.77
N VAL A 27 4.10 3.54 -11.48
CA VAL A 27 2.86 3.96 -12.14
C VAL A 27 2.40 2.91 -13.15
N ARG A 28 3.31 2.38 -13.97
CA ARG A 28 2.99 1.31 -14.92
C ARG A 28 2.47 0.05 -14.22
N ALA A 29 3.14 -0.42 -13.17
CA ALA A 29 2.70 -1.60 -12.42
C ALA A 29 1.31 -1.41 -11.78
N ALA A 30 1.03 -0.23 -11.23
CA ALA A 30 -0.28 0.10 -10.68
C ALA A 30 -1.38 0.13 -11.76
N LEU A 31 -1.06 0.66 -12.95
CA LEU A 31 -1.98 0.66 -14.09
C LEU A 31 -2.24 -0.77 -14.59
N ASP A 32 -1.22 -1.63 -14.65
CA ASP A 32 -1.39 -3.04 -15.01
C ASP A 32 -2.40 -3.73 -14.07
N TYR A 33 -2.29 -3.53 -12.75
CA TYR A 33 -3.25 -4.12 -11.79
C TYR A 33 -4.67 -3.60 -12.00
N ARG A 34 -4.82 -2.31 -12.33
CA ARG A 34 -6.13 -1.73 -12.68
C ARG A 34 -6.71 -2.34 -13.96
N GLU A 35 -5.89 -2.50 -14.99
CA GLU A 35 -6.31 -3.06 -16.29
C GLU A 35 -6.72 -4.53 -16.17
N ARG A 36 -6.02 -5.30 -15.34
CA ARG A 36 -6.41 -6.68 -15.01
C ARG A 36 -7.67 -6.78 -14.16
N GLN A 37 -8.19 -5.66 -13.66
CA GLN A 37 -9.33 -5.62 -12.73
C GLN A 37 -9.14 -6.55 -11.52
N VAL A 38 -7.98 -6.47 -10.87
CA VAL A 38 -7.68 -7.32 -9.71
C VAL A 38 -8.77 -7.18 -8.64
N PRO A 39 -9.40 -8.29 -8.21
CA PRO A 39 -10.40 -8.27 -7.16
C PRO A 39 -9.82 -7.85 -5.81
N PHE A 40 -10.69 -7.35 -4.94
CA PHE A 40 -10.32 -7.00 -3.58
C PHE A 40 -10.10 -8.26 -2.74
N ASP A 41 -8.98 -8.32 -2.03
CA ASP A 41 -8.66 -9.43 -1.14
C ASP A 41 -9.35 -9.26 0.23
N PHE A 42 -10.31 -10.15 0.51
CA PHE A 42 -11.00 -10.22 1.81
C PHE A 42 -10.32 -11.19 2.80
N ALA A 43 -9.40 -12.02 2.32
CA ALA A 43 -8.70 -13.03 3.10
C ALA A 43 -7.35 -12.54 3.66
N PHE A 44 -6.86 -11.38 3.20
CA PHE A 44 -5.53 -10.83 3.54
C PHE A 44 -4.42 -11.86 3.24
N ASP A 45 -4.43 -12.41 2.03
CA ASP A 45 -3.49 -13.39 1.50
C ASP A 45 -2.34 -12.75 0.71
N SER A 46 -1.29 -12.34 1.42
CA SER A 46 -0.10 -11.76 0.79
C SER A 46 0.85 -12.75 0.10
N ALA A 47 0.41 -13.98 -0.15
CA ALA A 47 1.19 -14.94 -0.94
C ALA A 47 0.92 -14.85 -2.46
N SER A 48 -0.09 -14.09 -2.89
CA SER A 48 -0.54 -14.05 -4.28
C SER A 48 -1.02 -12.65 -4.68
N ASP A 49 -0.73 -12.27 -5.93
CA ASP A 49 -1.23 -11.04 -6.54
C ASP A 49 -2.53 -11.26 -7.35
N ALA A 50 -3.26 -12.35 -7.07
CA ALA A 50 -4.53 -12.66 -7.72
C ALA A 50 -5.68 -11.80 -7.19
N GLU A 51 -5.62 -11.48 -5.90
CA GLU A 51 -6.49 -10.56 -5.18
C GLU A 51 -5.58 -9.61 -4.40
N LEU A 52 -5.94 -8.34 -4.27
CA LEU A 52 -5.12 -7.37 -3.56
C LEU A 52 -5.99 -6.41 -2.75
N TYR A 53 -5.64 -6.20 -1.49
CA TYR A 53 -6.24 -5.11 -0.70
C TYR A 53 -5.40 -3.83 -0.84
N CYS A 54 -5.90 -2.72 -0.31
CA CYS A 54 -5.41 -1.37 -0.64
C CYS A 54 -3.90 -1.16 -0.39
N THR A 55 -3.41 -1.50 0.81
CA THR A 55 -2.00 -1.30 1.16
C THR A 55 -1.09 -2.23 0.37
N GLU A 56 -1.51 -3.48 0.17
CA GLU A 56 -0.76 -4.48 -0.55
C GLU A 56 -0.61 -4.16 -2.03
N LEU A 57 -1.66 -3.60 -2.68
CA LEU A 57 -1.56 -3.15 -4.06
C LEU A 57 -0.42 -2.13 -4.23
N VAL A 58 -0.28 -1.19 -3.28
CA VAL A 58 0.80 -0.20 -3.30
C VAL A 58 2.16 -0.88 -3.08
N ALA A 59 2.24 -1.79 -2.11
CA ALA A 59 3.46 -2.55 -1.82
C ALA A 59 3.92 -3.39 -3.02
N ALA A 60 3.00 -4.15 -3.64
CA ALA A 60 3.27 -5.00 -4.79
C ALA A 60 3.69 -4.17 -6.02
N ALA A 61 3.02 -3.04 -6.29
CA ALA A 61 3.41 -2.14 -7.36
C ALA A 61 4.81 -1.53 -7.14
N LEU A 62 5.16 -1.16 -5.90
CA LEU A 62 6.50 -0.66 -5.56
C LEU A 62 7.56 -1.75 -5.72
N LEU A 63 7.29 -2.97 -5.24
CA LEU A 63 8.21 -4.11 -5.35
C LEU A 63 8.40 -4.58 -6.81
N ARG A 64 7.38 -4.43 -7.67
CA ARG A 64 7.51 -4.63 -9.12
C ARG A 64 8.35 -3.53 -9.80
N ALA A 65 8.32 -2.31 -9.27
CA ALA A 65 9.09 -1.19 -9.79
C ALA A 65 10.56 -1.26 -9.39
N ASP A 66 10.83 -1.67 -8.15
CA ASP A 66 12.16 -1.91 -7.60
C ASP A 66 12.09 -2.98 -6.49
N SER A 67 12.59 -4.17 -6.79
CA SER A 67 12.60 -5.31 -5.86
C SER A 67 13.58 -5.15 -4.69
N LEU A 68 14.46 -4.15 -4.73
CA LEU A 68 15.43 -3.85 -3.67
C LEU A 68 14.83 -3.00 -2.55
N LEU A 69 13.61 -2.47 -2.73
CA LEU A 69 12.92 -1.75 -1.66
C LEU A 69 12.70 -2.66 -0.45
N PRO A 70 12.96 -2.20 0.78
CA PRO A 70 12.86 -3.01 2.00
C PRO A 70 11.40 -3.16 2.47
N ILE A 71 10.48 -3.40 1.54
CA ILE A 71 9.05 -3.54 1.81
C ILE A 71 8.73 -5.02 2.07
N ARG A 72 8.28 -5.31 3.28
CA ARG A 72 7.85 -6.65 3.73
C ARG A 72 6.65 -6.48 4.65
N PRO A 73 5.69 -7.40 4.64
CA PRO A 73 4.57 -7.34 5.56
C PRO A 73 5.10 -7.49 6.99
N SER A 74 4.82 -6.54 7.89
CA SER A 74 5.36 -6.56 9.27
C SER A 74 4.41 -7.20 10.29
N ILE A 75 3.10 -7.15 10.08
CA ILE A 75 2.10 -7.61 11.04
C ILE A 75 1.62 -9.03 10.74
N SER A 76 1.02 -9.67 11.74
CA SER A 76 0.38 -10.99 11.60
C SER A 76 -1.08 -10.89 12.03
N VAL A 77 -2.00 -11.29 11.15
CA VAL A 77 -3.45 -11.32 11.41
C VAL A 77 -3.94 -12.73 11.12
N ALA A 78 -4.55 -13.38 12.13
CA ALA A 78 -5.02 -14.76 12.02
C ALA A 78 -3.97 -15.75 11.47
N GLY A 79 -2.69 -15.53 11.78
CA GLY A 79 -1.57 -16.36 11.32
C GLY A 79 -1.03 -16.03 9.92
N ARG A 80 -1.59 -15.03 9.22
CA ARG A 80 -1.13 -14.55 7.91
C ARG A 80 -0.31 -13.28 8.07
N ARG A 81 0.76 -13.14 7.27
CA ARG A 81 1.54 -11.89 7.20
C ARG A 81 0.80 -10.89 6.32
N VAL A 82 0.64 -9.67 6.79
CA VAL A 82 -0.15 -8.63 6.13
C VAL A 82 0.68 -7.34 6.06
N TYR A 83 0.66 -6.66 4.92
CA TYR A 83 1.17 -5.30 4.78
C TYR A 83 0.29 -4.30 5.53
N SER A 84 0.90 -3.59 6.47
CA SER A 84 0.33 -2.45 7.17
C SER A 84 0.77 -1.14 6.51
N LEU A 85 0.12 -0.02 6.87
CA LEU A 85 0.54 1.30 6.37
C LEU A 85 1.99 1.61 6.76
N ASP A 86 2.42 1.20 7.95
CA ASP A 86 3.78 1.45 8.45
C ASP A 86 4.86 0.82 7.56
N ASP A 87 4.54 -0.29 6.88
CA ASP A 87 5.46 -0.96 5.93
C ASP A 87 5.80 -0.10 4.72
N LEU A 88 4.98 0.91 4.44
CA LEU A 88 5.18 1.89 3.37
C LEU A 88 5.63 3.25 3.92
N LEU A 89 5.03 3.68 5.03
CA LEU A 89 5.23 5.02 5.58
C LEU A 89 6.61 5.18 6.25
N LEU A 90 7.20 4.10 6.76
CA LEU A 90 8.51 4.12 7.41
C LEU A 90 9.67 3.90 6.44
N LEU A 91 9.41 3.83 5.13
CA LEU A 91 10.47 3.73 4.13
C LEU A 91 11.40 4.96 4.19
N PRO A 92 12.72 4.77 4.03
CA PRO A 92 13.67 5.87 3.96
C PRO A 92 13.28 6.87 2.85
N GLY A 93 13.21 8.15 3.21
CA GLY A 93 12.85 9.22 2.28
C GLY A 93 11.34 9.52 2.18
N THR A 94 10.48 8.80 2.91
CA THR A 94 9.06 9.16 3.06
C THR A 94 8.90 10.38 3.97
N LYS A 95 8.07 11.33 3.55
CA LYS A 95 7.74 12.55 4.32
C LYS A 95 6.24 12.78 4.37
N CYS A 96 5.72 13.18 5.52
CA CYS A 96 4.37 13.72 5.63
C CYS A 96 4.33 15.10 4.95
N MET A 97 3.41 15.28 4.00
CA MET A 97 3.28 16.49 3.20
C MET A 97 2.15 17.39 3.70
N ALA A 98 1.03 16.81 4.11
CA ALA A 98 -0.14 17.54 4.54
C ALA A 98 -1.06 16.68 5.40
N LEU A 99 -1.73 17.33 6.34
CA LEU A 99 -2.89 16.82 7.05
C LEU A 99 -4.10 17.60 6.55
N ALA A 100 -5.06 16.93 5.91
CA ALA A 100 -6.31 17.52 5.44
C ALA A 100 -7.44 17.11 6.39
N ASN A 101 -8.13 18.10 6.96
CA ASN A 101 -9.28 17.95 7.84
C ASN A 101 -10.58 18.29 7.10
#